data_AF-A0A6P0V6R4-F1
#
_entry.id   AF-A0A6P0V6R4-F1
#
_cell.length_a   1.000
_cell.length_b   1.000
_cell.length_c   1.000
_cell.angle_alpha   90.00
_cell.angle_beta   90.00
_cell.angle_gamma   90.00
#
_symmetry.space_group_name_H-M   'P 1'
#
loop_
_entity.id
_entity.type
_entity.pdbx_description
1 polymer ?
#
loop_
_entity_poly.entity_id
_entity_poly.type
_entity_poly.pdbx_seq_one_letter_code
_entity_poly.pdbx_strand_id
1 'polypeptide(L)'
;MKRRKFLEYGALGSAAFIANLSMLTHQSSGMAASGHNKRHYDWILLYWMPYDNDLSGFGQPILHMLIKGVQSDNILVAVESDFSGTRNLSRRVITKGKVDIQQLKTVNSAREDAFAEYLNWAQSQFVADNWAIIFLGHGGRLDQVSPDNHAGLGNQTQWMNIQKLRDVVAQFNQDINDRVELFFFQNCNKGTIEAHYTLHDVAEYTLSSQKLLGAPNHYYESLLQFLSYSPEVNGGELAEKIIQFERSDMYNSYTVTNNRIIPELPVKLNPLLEEIIAAQIKTLPTNQLKSYSYMGERYVDFVYFLQTLCQQTATTPRHYAELVKFLKNSMIHKFQQNPNNSETDLSGLGLFLPQSRRELEQYLYLPVFRDLKLVELFDNVLF
;
A
#
# COMPACT_ATOMS: atom_id res chain seq x y z
N MET A 1 -49.31 32.24 23.58
CA MET A 1 -49.37 33.61 23.03
C MET A 1 -47.97 34.27 23.06
N LYS A 2 -47.76 35.28 22.19
CA LYS A 2 -46.84 36.44 22.24
C LYS A 2 -45.93 36.56 23.51
N ARG A 3 -44.61 36.81 23.52
CA ARG A 3 -43.61 37.58 22.73
C ARG A 3 -42.98 38.72 23.57
N ARG A 4 -41.67 38.62 23.87
CA ARG A 4 -40.60 39.67 24.01
C ARG A 4 -40.90 41.07 24.60
N LYS A 5 -40.06 41.51 25.56
CA LYS A 5 -38.95 42.53 25.47
C LYS A 5 -38.20 42.61 26.84
N PHE A 6 -36.89 42.90 27.00
CA PHE A 6 -36.04 44.08 26.65
C PHE A 6 -36.45 45.35 27.42
N LEU A 7 -35.61 46.10 28.15
CA LEU A 7 -34.14 46.10 28.38
C LEU A 7 -33.79 45.88 29.90
N GLU A 8 -32.86 46.47 30.68
CA GLU A 8 -31.88 47.60 30.57
C GLU A 8 -30.76 47.52 31.67
N TYR A 9 -29.71 48.37 31.59
CA TYR A 9 -28.57 48.51 32.54
C TYR A 9 -28.93 49.30 33.84
N GLY A 10 -28.15 49.32 34.94
CA GLY A 10 -26.90 48.64 35.32
C GLY A 10 -26.06 49.49 36.33
N ALA A 11 -25.23 48.89 37.20
CA ALA A 11 -24.32 49.63 38.10
C ALA A 11 -23.10 48.83 38.62
N LEU A 12 -21.92 49.43 38.45
CA LEU A 12 -20.69 49.42 39.29
C LEU A 12 -20.41 48.25 40.26
N GLY A 13 -19.29 47.55 40.03
CA GLY A 13 -18.68 46.58 40.96
C GLY A 13 -17.16 46.48 40.75
N SER A 14 -16.41 47.48 41.21
CA SER A 14 -14.97 47.59 40.95
C SER A 14 -14.13 46.68 41.86
N ALA A 15 -13.43 45.71 41.27
CA ALA A 15 -12.32 45.00 41.91
C ALA A 15 -11.21 44.74 40.88
N ALA A 16 -10.00 45.21 41.15
CA ALA A 16 -8.87 45.05 40.25
C ALA A 16 -8.14 43.73 40.52
N PHE A 17 -7.75 43.02 39.46
CA PHE A 17 -6.56 42.18 39.50
C PHE A 17 -5.87 42.18 38.14
N ILE A 18 -4.55 42.38 38.15
CA ILE A 18 -3.73 42.35 36.94
C ILE A 18 -3.45 40.88 36.62
N ALA A 19 -4.16 40.33 35.63
CA ALA A 19 -3.85 39.02 35.08
C ALA A 19 -2.53 39.11 34.30
N ASN A 20 -1.45 38.60 34.90
CA ASN A 20 -0.13 38.63 34.28
C ASN A 20 -0.10 37.88 32.95
N LEU A 21 0.65 38.43 31.99
CA LEU A 21 0.96 37.77 30.72
C LEU A 21 2.02 36.68 30.91
N SER A 22 1.72 35.66 31.71
CA SER A 22 2.60 34.51 31.89
C SER A 22 2.51 33.62 30.65
N MET A 23 3.51 33.73 29.77
CA MET A 23 3.85 32.65 28.85
C MET A 23 4.10 31.39 29.69
N LEU A 24 3.13 30.48 29.73
CA LEU A 24 3.35 29.15 30.28
C LEU A 24 4.18 28.37 29.27
N THR A 25 5.50 28.54 29.41
CA THR A 25 6.50 27.65 28.83
C THR A 25 6.06 26.22 29.09
N HIS A 26 5.66 25.51 28.04
CA HIS A 26 5.64 24.05 28.12
C HIS A 26 7.07 23.64 28.43
N GLN A 27 7.28 23.14 29.65
CA GLN A 27 8.55 22.57 30.03
C GLN A 27 8.75 21.34 29.16
N SER A 28 9.52 21.50 28.08
CA SER A 28 10.23 20.42 27.47
C SER A 28 11.06 19.78 28.58
N SER A 29 10.53 18.70 29.17
CA SER A 29 11.27 17.81 30.05
C SER A 29 12.30 17.11 29.20
N GLY A 30 13.38 17.84 28.91
CA GLY A 30 14.53 17.38 28.17
C GLY A 30 15.23 16.32 28.99
N MET A 31 14.72 15.09 28.89
CA MET A 31 15.58 13.92 28.98
C MET A 31 16.62 14.12 27.89
N ALA A 32 17.79 14.61 28.28
CA ALA A 32 18.94 14.65 27.40
C ALA A 32 19.10 13.25 26.82
N ALA A 33 19.04 13.13 25.50
CA ALA A 33 19.21 11.85 24.84
C ALA A 33 20.60 11.33 25.22
N SER A 34 20.66 10.37 26.14
CA SER A 34 21.90 9.67 26.44
C SER A 34 22.36 9.03 25.14
N GLY A 35 23.63 9.24 24.79
CA GLY A 35 24.24 8.79 23.54
C GLY A 35 24.41 7.27 23.47
N HIS A 36 23.35 6.51 23.76
CA HIS A 36 23.25 5.12 23.37
C HIS A 36 23.23 5.09 21.85
N ASN A 37 24.39 4.79 21.27
CA ASN A 37 24.55 4.58 19.85
C ASN A 37 23.54 3.50 19.43
N LYS A 38 22.52 3.88 18.65
CA LYS A 38 21.44 2.98 18.25
C LYS A 38 22.05 1.75 17.59
N ARG A 39 21.54 0.56 17.92
CA ARG A 39 21.94 -0.67 17.22
C ARG A 39 21.60 -0.52 15.74
N HIS A 40 22.61 -0.66 14.91
CA HIS A 40 22.46 -0.74 13.46
C HIS A 40 22.02 -2.15 13.08
N TYR A 41 21.20 -2.25 12.05
CA TYR A 41 20.75 -3.50 11.44
C TYR A 41 21.02 -3.45 9.94
N ASP A 42 21.23 -4.61 9.32
CA ASP A 42 21.37 -4.68 7.86
C ASP A 42 20.00 -4.55 7.20
N TRP A 43 18.97 -5.12 7.86
CA TRP A 43 17.57 -5.09 7.43
C TRP A 43 16.59 -4.88 8.59
N ILE A 44 15.61 -4.01 8.39
CA ILE A 44 14.39 -3.93 9.21
C ILE A 44 13.16 -4.23 8.35
N LEU A 45 12.32 -5.14 8.82
CA LEU A 45 11.06 -5.48 8.17
C LEU A 45 9.89 -5.04 9.06
N LEU A 46 9.07 -4.12 8.55
CA LEU A 46 7.91 -3.54 9.22
C LEU A 46 6.62 -4.17 8.68
N TYR A 47 5.96 -4.99 9.49
CA TYR A 47 4.68 -5.61 9.14
C TYR A 47 3.52 -4.81 9.74
N TRP A 48 2.59 -4.35 8.91
CA TRP A 48 1.31 -3.77 9.33
C TRP A 48 0.21 -4.83 9.18
N MET A 49 -0.39 -5.25 10.29
CA MET A 49 -1.34 -6.37 10.37
C MET A 49 -2.71 -5.92 10.95
N PRO A 50 -3.47 -5.09 10.23
CA PRO A 50 -4.84 -4.67 10.55
C PRO A 50 -5.79 -5.85 10.31
N TYR A 51 -5.88 -6.71 11.32
CA TYR A 51 -6.58 -8.00 11.30
C TYR A 51 -7.75 -7.99 12.30
N ASP A 52 -8.34 -6.82 12.63
CA ASP A 52 -9.70 -6.78 13.17
C ASP A 52 -10.75 -6.98 12.05
N ASN A 53 -10.70 -8.19 11.51
CA ASN A 53 -11.56 -8.74 10.49
C ASN A 53 -11.43 -10.28 10.52
N ASP A 54 -12.06 -10.98 9.57
CA ASP A 54 -12.05 -12.44 9.45
C ASP A 54 -10.66 -13.06 9.24
N LEU A 55 -9.62 -12.26 8.93
CA LEU A 55 -8.23 -12.74 8.86
C LEU A 55 -7.55 -12.88 10.24
N SER A 56 -8.17 -12.42 11.34
CA SER A 56 -7.64 -12.46 12.71
C SER A 56 -6.98 -13.80 13.09
N GLY A 57 -7.62 -14.92 12.73
CA GLY A 57 -7.12 -16.28 13.00
C GLY A 57 -5.77 -16.62 12.36
N PHE A 58 -5.38 -15.93 11.29
CA PHE A 58 -4.10 -16.14 10.59
C PHE A 58 -2.93 -15.37 11.21
N GLY A 59 -3.21 -14.34 12.04
CA GLY A 59 -2.18 -13.49 12.63
C GLY A 59 -1.20 -14.23 13.55
N GLN A 60 -1.70 -15.13 14.41
CA GLN A 60 -0.84 -15.89 15.32
C GLN A 60 0.08 -16.90 14.60
N PRO A 61 -0.37 -17.68 13.60
CA PRO A 61 0.52 -18.43 12.71
C PRO A 61 1.62 -17.59 12.05
N ILE A 62 1.28 -16.40 11.53
CA ILE A 62 2.26 -15.50 10.91
C ILE A 62 3.30 -15.02 11.93
N LEU A 63 2.85 -14.56 13.11
CA LEU A 63 3.74 -14.16 14.19
C LEU A 63 4.68 -15.29 14.62
N HIS A 64 4.22 -16.55 14.67
CA HIS A 64 5.07 -17.69 14.99
C HIS A 64 6.17 -17.90 13.93
N MET A 65 5.83 -17.82 12.64
CA MET A 65 6.82 -17.96 11.55
C MET A 65 7.84 -16.80 11.55
N LEU A 66 7.42 -15.57 11.86
CA LEU A 66 8.33 -14.43 12.04
C LEU A 66 9.29 -14.66 13.22
N ILE A 67 8.78 -15.05 14.39
CA ILE A 67 9.60 -15.33 15.59
C ILE A 67 10.59 -16.47 15.34
N LYS A 68 10.20 -17.51 14.59
CA LYS A 68 11.06 -18.64 14.22
C LYS A 68 12.09 -18.26 13.15
N GLY A 69 11.77 -17.29 12.28
CA GLY A 69 12.65 -16.79 11.23
C GLY A 69 13.79 -15.89 11.70
N VAL A 70 13.58 -15.03 12.71
CA VAL A 70 14.62 -14.10 13.20
C VAL A 70 15.68 -14.82 14.04
N GLN A 71 16.67 -15.39 13.35
CA GLN A 71 17.86 -16.03 13.94
C GLN A 71 19.13 -15.16 13.87
N SER A 72 19.09 -14.03 13.15
CA SER A 72 20.20 -13.10 13.01
C SER A 72 20.20 -12.00 14.07
N ASP A 73 21.40 -11.58 14.45
CA ASP A 73 21.65 -10.38 15.25
C ASP A 73 21.57 -9.08 14.41
N ASN A 74 21.60 -9.18 13.08
CA ASN A 74 21.60 -8.03 12.18
C ASN A 74 20.23 -7.73 11.57
N ILE A 75 19.19 -8.49 11.92
CA ILE A 75 17.83 -8.32 11.42
C ILE A 75 16.90 -7.99 12.60
N LEU A 76 16.01 -7.02 12.39
CA LEU A 76 14.89 -6.77 13.29
C LEU A 76 13.58 -6.83 12.51
N VAL A 77 12.59 -7.50 13.10
CA VAL A 77 11.21 -7.49 12.60
C VAL A 77 10.37 -6.71 13.60
N ALA A 78 9.67 -5.68 13.13
CA ALA A 78 8.59 -5.06 13.89
C ALA A 78 7.25 -5.48 13.30
N VAL A 79 6.27 -5.72 14.17
CA VAL A 79 4.89 -6.01 13.77
C VAL A 79 3.95 -5.15 14.60
N GLU A 80 3.11 -4.36 13.95
CA GLU A 80 1.94 -3.77 14.59
C GLU A 80 0.70 -4.48 14.10
N SER A 81 -0.01 -5.12 15.03
CA SER A 81 -1.16 -5.96 14.74
C SER A 81 -2.39 -5.54 15.51
N ASP A 82 -3.53 -5.57 14.84
CA ASP A 82 -4.85 -5.49 15.45
C ASP A 82 -5.57 -6.81 15.23
N PHE A 83 -6.33 -7.30 16.21
CA PHE A 83 -6.97 -8.61 16.14
C PHE A 83 -8.38 -8.57 16.72
N SER A 84 -9.36 -9.16 16.01
CA SER A 84 -10.76 -9.14 16.43
C SER A 84 -10.98 -9.61 17.87
N GLY A 85 -11.70 -8.78 18.63
CA GLY A 85 -12.00 -9.01 20.04
C GLY A 85 -10.90 -8.56 21.01
N THR A 86 -9.77 -8.06 20.52
CA THR A 86 -8.85 -7.26 21.35
C THR A 86 -9.41 -5.85 21.57
N ARG A 87 -8.72 -5.04 22.38
CA ARG A 87 -9.15 -3.66 22.73
C ARG A 87 -8.11 -2.59 22.43
N ASN A 88 -6.99 -2.98 21.81
CA ASN A 88 -5.74 -2.24 21.73
C ASN A 88 -4.92 -2.83 20.58
N LEU A 89 -4.35 -2.00 19.71
CA LEU A 89 -3.29 -2.44 18.80
C LEU A 89 -2.09 -2.99 19.60
N SER A 90 -1.46 -4.04 19.08
CA SER A 90 -0.34 -4.74 19.70
C SER A 90 0.92 -4.62 18.86
N ARG A 91 1.91 -3.89 19.37
CA ARG A 91 3.22 -3.69 18.74
C ARG A 91 4.21 -4.71 19.29
N ARG A 92 4.96 -5.37 18.40
CA ARG A 92 5.98 -6.36 18.74
C ARG A 92 7.31 -6.00 18.10
N VAL A 93 8.39 -6.22 18.85
CA VAL A 93 9.76 -6.15 18.35
C VAL A 93 10.38 -7.52 18.49
N ILE A 94 10.66 -8.15 17.35
CA ILE A 94 11.21 -9.49 17.25
C ILE A 94 12.67 -9.35 16.85
N THR A 95 13.54 -9.80 17.74
CA THR A 95 14.98 -9.92 17.55
C THR A 95 15.41 -11.34 17.96
N LYS A 96 16.62 -11.75 17.61
CA LYS A 96 17.13 -13.11 17.90
C LYS A 96 16.93 -13.51 19.37
N GLY A 97 16.09 -14.50 19.60
CA GLY A 97 15.79 -15.04 20.93
C GLY A 97 14.98 -14.10 21.86
N LYS A 98 14.48 -12.96 21.38
CA LYS A 98 13.73 -11.99 22.20
C LYS A 98 12.56 -11.37 21.44
N VAL A 99 11.39 -11.38 22.08
CA VAL A 99 10.18 -10.69 21.60
C VAL A 99 9.72 -9.71 22.68
N ASP A 100 9.85 -8.41 22.43
CA ASP A 100 9.20 -7.37 23.23
C ASP A 100 7.76 -7.16 22.71
N ILE A 101 6.80 -6.98 23.61
CA ILE A 101 5.38 -6.77 23.27
C ILE A 101 4.85 -5.55 24.03
N GLN A 102 4.26 -4.60 23.30
CA GLN A 102 3.59 -3.43 23.82
C GLN A 102 2.11 -3.46 23.43
N GLN A 103 1.25 -2.96 24.33
CA GLN A 103 -0.15 -2.64 24.02
C GLN A 103 -0.27 -1.13 23.83
N LEU A 104 -0.90 -0.71 22.73
CA LEU A 104 -1.14 0.68 22.37
C LEU A 104 -2.57 1.09 22.75
N LYS A 105 -2.83 2.39 22.91
CA LYS A 105 -4.19 2.89 23.26
C LYS A 105 -5.10 3.07 22.04
N THR A 106 -4.54 2.99 20.84
CA THR A 106 -5.28 3.07 19.58
C THR A 106 -6.01 1.74 19.36
N VAL A 107 -7.24 1.83 18.81
CA VAL A 107 -8.20 0.73 18.68
C VAL A 107 -8.82 0.65 17.28
N ASN A 108 -8.16 1.30 16.32
CA ASN A 108 -8.61 1.39 14.95
C ASN A 108 -7.38 1.34 14.04
N SER A 109 -7.23 0.22 13.34
CA SER A 109 -6.08 -0.08 12.49
C SER A 109 -6.30 0.26 11.01
N ALA A 110 -7.50 0.75 10.67
CA ALA A 110 -7.80 1.34 9.36
C ALA A 110 -7.53 2.86 9.30
N ARG A 111 -6.83 3.44 10.29
CA ARG A 111 -6.40 4.84 10.29
C ARG A 111 -4.99 5.01 9.74
N GLU A 112 -4.81 5.90 8.79
CA GLU A 112 -3.49 6.18 8.22
C GLU A 112 -2.57 6.94 9.19
N ASP A 113 -3.11 7.67 10.17
CA ASP A 113 -2.31 8.32 11.22
C ASP A 113 -1.77 7.34 12.27
N ALA A 114 -2.49 6.25 12.58
CA ALA A 114 -1.97 5.17 13.42
C ALA A 114 -0.78 4.45 12.75
N PHE A 115 -0.84 4.25 11.43
CA PHE A 115 0.28 3.73 10.66
C PHE A 115 1.46 4.72 10.60
N ALA A 116 1.19 6.02 10.49
CA ALA A 116 2.23 7.05 10.60
C ALA A 116 2.89 7.08 11.99
N GLU A 117 2.12 6.94 13.09
CA GLU A 117 2.65 6.79 14.45
C GLU A 117 3.56 5.55 14.58
N TYR A 118 3.25 4.46 13.89
CA TYR A 118 4.07 3.25 13.86
C TYR A 118 5.39 3.45 13.08
N LEU A 119 5.35 4.03 11.87
CA LEU A 119 6.55 4.31 11.07
C LEU A 119 7.48 5.32 11.78
N ASN A 120 6.92 6.44 12.27
CA ASN A 120 7.65 7.44 13.04
C ASN A 120 8.28 6.85 14.31
N TRP A 121 7.55 5.97 15.01
CA TRP A 121 8.12 5.23 16.13
C TRP A 121 9.30 4.34 15.68
N ALA A 122 9.17 3.59 14.59
CA ALA A 122 10.22 2.66 14.14
C ALA A 122 11.53 3.40 13.81
N GLN A 123 11.45 4.50 13.05
CA GLN A 123 12.57 5.43 12.82
C GLN A 123 13.11 6.00 14.14
N SER A 124 12.24 6.42 15.06
CA SER A 124 12.68 6.99 16.35
C SER A 124 13.51 6.01 17.19
N GLN A 125 13.27 4.70 17.08
CA GLN A 125 13.97 3.67 17.88
C GLN A 125 15.20 3.08 17.18
N PHE A 126 15.15 2.81 15.88
CA PHE A 126 16.16 1.99 15.18
C PHE A 126 16.92 2.76 14.09
N VAL A 127 17.93 2.11 13.50
CA VAL A 127 18.63 2.52 12.27
C VAL A 127 18.97 1.25 11.50
N ALA A 128 18.81 1.27 10.18
CA ALA A 128 19.24 0.17 9.31
C ALA A 128 19.66 0.69 7.93
N ASP A 129 20.42 -0.11 7.20
CA ASP A 129 20.73 0.15 5.79
C ASP A 129 19.51 -0.02 4.90
N ASN A 130 18.77 -1.13 5.08
CA ASN A 130 17.62 -1.45 4.24
C ASN A 130 16.34 -1.60 5.07
N TRP A 131 15.21 -1.10 4.54
CA TRP A 131 13.89 -1.24 5.15
C TRP A 131 12.91 -1.87 4.17
N ALA A 132 12.11 -2.83 4.65
CA ALA A 132 10.94 -3.34 3.93
C ALA A 132 9.66 -3.04 4.71
N ILE A 133 8.60 -2.64 4.02
CA ILE A 133 7.26 -2.45 4.57
C ILE A 133 6.34 -3.50 3.94
N ILE A 134 5.73 -4.33 4.78
CA ILE A 134 4.78 -5.37 4.35
C ILE A 134 3.41 -4.98 4.89
N PHE A 135 2.46 -4.80 3.97
CA PHE A 135 1.10 -4.37 4.25
C PHE A 135 0.14 -5.56 4.09
N LEU A 136 -0.51 -5.98 5.18
CA LEU A 136 -1.32 -7.19 5.22
C LEU A 136 -2.81 -6.86 5.36
N GLY A 137 -3.65 -7.76 4.86
CA GLY A 137 -5.11 -7.70 5.05
C GLY A 137 -5.85 -7.88 3.74
N HIS A 138 -7.18 -7.68 3.74
CA HIS A 138 -7.95 -7.71 2.49
C HIS A 138 -7.56 -6.59 1.54
N GLY A 139 -7.73 -6.82 0.24
CA GLY A 139 -7.92 -5.72 -0.71
C GLY A 139 -9.35 -5.17 -0.57
N GLY A 140 -9.52 -3.87 -0.80
CA GLY A 140 -10.84 -3.27 -0.95
C GLY A 140 -11.16 -2.96 -2.40
N ARG A 141 -11.93 -1.90 -2.61
CA ARG A 141 -12.03 -1.21 -3.91
C ARG A 141 -10.65 -0.70 -4.40
N LEU A 142 -10.61 -0.09 -5.58
CA LEU A 142 -9.40 0.38 -6.26
C LEU A 142 -8.41 1.08 -5.31
N ASP A 143 -8.92 2.04 -4.55
CA ASP A 143 -8.19 2.90 -3.62
C ASP A 143 -8.05 2.36 -2.19
N GLN A 144 -8.64 1.21 -1.88
CA GLN A 144 -8.82 0.70 -0.52
C GLN A 144 -7.96 -0.55 -0.24
N VAL A 145 -7.41 -0.61 0.97
CA VAL A 145 -6.79 -1.81 1.54
C VAL A 145 -7.15 -1.96 3.02
N SER A 146 -6.93 -3.17 3.55
CA SER A 146 -6.70 -3.40 4.98
C SER A 146 -7.82 -2.87 5.90
N PRO A 147 -8.98 -3.56 5.90
CA PRO A 147 -10.16 -3.09 6.61
C PRO A 147 -10.11 -3.36 8.11
N ASP A 148 -10.75 -2.49 8.86
CA ASP A 148 -11.08 -2.67 10.27
C ASP A 148 -12.60 -2.72 10.42
N ASN A 149 -13.14 -3.86 10.85
CA ASN A 149 -14.58 -4.09 10.99
C ASN A 149 -15.19 -3.57 12.31
N HIS A 150 -14.36 -3.22 13.30
CA HIS A 150 -14.79 -2.80 14.63
C HIS A 150 -14.12 -1.49 15.07
N ALA A 151 -13.87 -0.61 14.09
CA ALA A 151 -13.17 0.67 14.18
C ALA A 151 -13.73 1.65 15.24
N GLY A 152 -13.45 1.38 16.52
CA GLY A 152 -13.98 2.11 17.67
C GLY A 152 -15.36 1.64 18.15
N LEU A 153 -16.30 2.57 18.33
CA LEU A 153 -17.63 2.28 18.92
C LEU A 153 -18.75 2.09 17.86
N GLY A 154 -18.40 1.97 16.58
CA GLY A 154 -19.35 1.81 15.49
C GLY A 154 -19.09 0.54 14.69
N ASN A 155 -20.15 -0.25 14.44
CA ASN A 155 -20.11 -1.44 13.59
C ASN A 155 -20.08 -1.05 12.10
N GLN A 156 -19.11 -0.24 11.69
CA GLN A 156 -18.90 0.20 10.32
C GLN A 156 -17.46 -0.06 9.90
N THR A 157 -17.27 -0.92 8.90
CA THR A 157 -15.95 -1.19 8.34
C THR A 157 -15.30 0.08 7.82
N GLN A 158 -14.11 0.40 8.33
CA GLN A 158 -13.24 1.44 7.80
C GLN A 158 -12.15 0.80 6.93
N TRP A 159 -11.68 1.54 5.93
CA TRP A 159 -10.66 1.09 4.97
C TRP A 159 -9.57 2.15 4.86
N MET A 160 -8.32 1.73 4.75
CA MET A 160 -7.19 2.63 4.53
C MET A 160 -7.11 3.02 3.05
N ASN A 161 -6.83 4.28 2.76
CA ASN A 161 -6.74 4.79 1.38
C ASN A 161 -5.29 4.81 0.85
N ILE A 162 -5.06 4.24 -0.34
CA ILE A 162 -3.70 4.07 -0.91
C ILE A 162 -2.96 5.39 -1.17
N GLN A 163 -3.65 6.50 -1.45
CA GLN A 163 -2.99 7.80 -1.68
C GLN A 163 -2.46 8.37 -0.37
N LYS A 164 -3.25 8.30 0.72
CA LYS A 164 -2.76 8.71 2.03
C LYS A 164 -1.66 7.78 2.55
N LEU A 165 -1.75 6.47 2.26
CA LEU A 165 -0.67 5.53 2.58
C LEU A 165 0.61 5.90 1.81
N ARG A 166 0.51 6.32 0.54
CA ARG A 166 1.66 6.89 -0.17
C ARG A 166 2.22 8.09 0.58
N ASP A 167 1.38 9.06 0.94
CA ASP A 167 1.82 10.30 1.61
C ASP A 167 2.54 10.01 2.94
N VAL A 168 2.06 9.01 3.70
CA VAL A 168 2.69 8.54 4.96
C VAL A 168 4.02 7.82 4.72
N VAL A 169 4.10 6.90 3.75
CA VAL A 169 5.34 6.14 3.50
C VAL A 169 6.39 7.00 2.80
N ALA A 170 6.01 7.90 1.89
CA ALA A 170 6.94 8.84 1.23
C ALA A 170 7.63 9.76 2.25
N GLN A 171 6.89 10.26 3.25
CA GLN A 171 7.46 11.04 4.35
C GLN A 171 8.45 10.20 5.17
N PHE A 172 8.05 9.00 5.61
CA PHE A 172 8.92 8.07 6.34
C PHE A 172 10.19 7.70 5.55
N ASN A 173 10.08 7.48 4.24
CA ASN A 173 11.20 7.13 3.38
C ASN A 173 12.25 8.27 3.33
N GLN A 174 11.79 9.51 3.11
CA GLN A 174 12.65 10.70 3.17
C GLN A 174 13.31 10.85 4.55
N ASP A 175 12.55 10.61 5.62
CA ASP A 175 13.02 10.69 7.02
C ASP A 175 14.04 9.59 7.40
N ILE A 176 14.18 8.52 6.60
CA ILE A 176 15.28 7.53 6.71
C ILE A 176 16.37 7.70 5.65
N ASN A 177 16.31 8.73 4.80
CA ASN A 177 17.20 8.98 3.65
C ASN A 177 17.03 7.96 2.51
N ASP A 178 15.79 7.76 2.07
CA ASP A 178 15.38 6.96 0.91
C ASP A 178 15.81 5.48 0.96
N ARG A 179 15.63 4.85 2.14
CA ARG A 179 16.06 3.47 2.46
C ARG A 179 14.95 2.41 2.45
N VAL A 180 13.73 2.73 2.01
CA VAL A 180 12.67 1.72 1.79
C VAL A 180 12.96 0.99 0.47
N GLU A 181 13.64 -0.13 0.57
CA GLU A 181 13.97 -0.99 -0.57
C GLU A 181 12.73 -1.70 -1.14
N LEU A 182 11.76 -2.07 -0.30
CA LEU A 182 10.58 -2.83 -0.71
C LEU A 182 9.29 -2.39 0.01
N PHE A 183 8.27 -2.06 -0.77
CA PHE A 183 6.88 -2.02 -0.30
C PHE A 183 6.11 -3.23 -0.85
N PHE A 184 5.61 -4.11 0.03
CA PHE A 184 4.83 -5.28 -0.36
C PHE A 184 3.36 -5.10 0.02
N PHE A 185 2.50 -4.92 -0.98
CA PHE A 185 1.07 -5.16 -0.84
C PHE A 185 0.79 -6.66 -0.76
N GLN A 186 0.75 -7.19 0.46
CA GLN A 186 0.17 -8.50 0.77
C GLN A 186 -1.37 -8.38 0.93
N ASN A 187 -1.96 -7.59 0.03
CA ASN A 187 -3.40 -7.39 -0.13
C ASN A 187 -3.81 -7.90 -1.53
N CYS A 188 -5.00 -8.49 -1.63
CA CYS A 188 -5.58 -8.96 -2.89
C CYS A 188 -5.83 -7.79 -3.87
N ASN A 189 -5.64 -8.04 -5.18
CA ASN A 189 -5.95 -7.10 -6.27
C ASN A 189 -5.34 -5.69 -6.05
N LYS A 190 -4.03 -5.65 -5.82
CA LYS A 190 -3.22 -4.42 -5.77
C LYS A 190 -2.03 -4.42 -6.73
N GLY A 191 -1.85 -5.50 -7.50
CA GLY A 191 -1.08 -5.50 -8.75
C GLY A 191 -1.86 -4.85 -9.87
N THR A 192 -2.10 -3.55 -9.77
CA THR A 192 -2.77 -2.74 -10.80
C THR A 192 -1.93 -1.50 -11.11
N ILE A 193 -2.08 -0.96 -12.32
CA ILE A 193 -1.35 0.25 -12.75
C ILE A 193 -1.65 1.42 -11.81
N GLU A 194 -2.89 1.57 -11.34
CA GLU A 194 -3.29 2.64 -10.44
C GLU A 194 -2.58 2.55 -9.08
N ALA A 195 -2.50 1.34 -8.50
CA ALA A 195 -1.84 1.12 -7.23
C ALA A 195 -0.31 1.32 -7.32
N HIS A 196 0.33 0.77 -8.35
CA HIS A 196 1.78 0.91 -8.54
C HIS A 196 2.18 2.34 -8.93
N TYR A 197 1.41 3.01 -9.78
CA TYR A 197 1.66 4.40 -10.16
C TYR A 197 1.38 5.39 -9.01
N THR A 198 0.47 5.05 -8.09
CA THR A 198 0.25 5.85 -6.86
C THR A 198 1.39 5.75 -5.85
N LEU A 199 2.13 4.63 -5.81
CA LEU A 199 3.18 4.36 -4.81
C LEU A 199 4.62 4.40 -5.37
N HIS A 200 4.83 4.91 -6.57
CA HIS A 200 6.12 4.80 -7.26
C HIS A 200 7.28 5.61 -6.63
N ASP A 201 7.00 6.42 -5.62
CA ASP A 201 7.95 7.29 -4.94
C ASP A 201 8.10 6.98 -3.43
N VAL A 202 7.59 5.84 -2.97
CA VAL A 202 7.62 5.44 -1.54
C VAL A 202 8.64 4.36 -1.21
N ALA A 203 9.12 3.64 -2.23
CA ALA A 203 10.05 2.54 -2.12
C ALA A 203 10.74 2.28 -3.48
N GLU A 204 11.92 1.67 -3.47
CA GLU A 204 12.64 1.26 -4.69
C GLU A 204 11.87 0.21 -5.51
N TYR A 205 11.26 -0.76 -4.84
CA TYR A 205 10.46 -1.81 -5.46
C TYR A 205 9.08 -1.94 -4.81
N THR A 206 8.07 -2.28 -5.61
CA THR A 206 6.74 -2.67 -5.13
C THR A 206 6.42 -4.09 -5.53
N LEU A 207 6.13 -4.96 -4.55
CA LEU A 207 5.59 -6.31 -4.74
C LEU A 207 4.08 -6.32 -4.49
N SER A 208 3.32 -7.06 -5.30
CA SER A 208 1.86 -7.20 -5.16
C SER A 208 1.31 -8.42 -5.92
N SER A 209 0.00 -8.67 -5.82
CA SER A 209 -0.74 -9.62 -6.68
C SER A 209 -1.82 -8.91 -7.50
N GLN A 210 -1.89 -9.21 -8.80
CA GLN A 210 -2.94 -8.77 -9.71
C GLN A 210 -4.32 -9.35 -9.35
N LYS A 211 -4.39 -10.45 -8.61
CA LYS A 211 -5.64 -11.11 -8.18
C LYS A 211 -5.58 -11.49 -6.69
N LEU A 212 -6.27 -12.54 -6.27
CA LEU A 212 -6.33 -12.97 -4.88
C LEU A 212 -4.99 -13.55 -4.40
N LEU A 213 -4.77 -13.42 -3.09
CA LEU A 213 -3.75 -14.11 -2.30
C LEU A 213 -4.45 -15.12 -1.37
N GLY A 214 -3.71 -16.15 -0.94
CA GLY A 214 -4.11 -17.06 0.12
C GLY A 214 -3.73 -16.54 1.51
N ALA A 215 -4.33 -17.10 2.55
CA ALA A 215 -3.98 -16.84 3.94
C ALA A 215 -3.99 -18.15 4.76
N PRO A 216 -3.01 -18.37 5.66
CA PRO A 216 -1.82 -17.55 5.89
C PRO A 216 -0.78 -17.73 4.76
N ASN A 217 -0.09 -16.65 4.42
CA ASN A 217 1.17 -16.72 3.66
C ASN A 217 2.24 -17.53 4.41
N HIS A 218 3.25 -18.07 3.73
CA HIS A 218 4.22 -18.99 4.32
C HIS A 218 5.71 -18.63 4.15
N TYR A 219 6.05 -17.62 3.33
CA TYR A 219 7.45 -17.27 3.03
C TYR A 219 8.30 -16.81 4.24
N TYR A 220 7.66 -16.32 5.31
CA TYR A 220 8.28 -15.51 6.36
C TYR A 220 9.52 -16.13 7.02
N GLU A 221 9.45 -17.40 7.42
CA GLU A 221 10.54 -18.06 8.14
C GLU A 221 11.78 -18.20 7.24
N SER A 222 11.57 -18.73 6.03
CA SER A 222 12.63 -18.94 5.03
C SER A 222 13.25 -17.63 4.56
N LEU A 223 12.46 -16.56 4.44
CA LEU A 223 12.93 -15.23 4.04
C LEU A 223 13.90 -14.64 5.09
N LEU A 224 13.54 -14.71 6.36
CA LEU A 224 14.37 -14.19 7.46
C LEU A 224 15.61 -15.04 7.71
N GLN A 225 15.53 -16.36 7.49
CA GLN A 225 16.69 -17.25 7.47
C GLN A 225 17.60 -16.93 6.28
N PHE A 226 17.07 -16.69 5.07
CA PHE A 226 17.86 -16.27 3.91
C PHE A 226 18.61 -14.96 4.16
N LEU A 227 17.90 -13.92 4.60
CA LEU A 227 18.50 -12.62 4.93
C LEU A 227 19.60 -12.72 6.01
N SER A 228 19.58 -13.74 6.88
CA SER A 228 20.64 -13.93 7.88
C SER A 228 22.00 -14.33 7.30
N TYR A 229 22.04 -14.76 6.03
CA TYR A 229 23.25 -15.13 5.30
C TYR A 229 23.52 -14.25 4.06
N SER A 230 22.49 -13.58 3.54
CA SER A 230 22.59 -12.62 2.44
C SER A 230 21.91 -11.28 2.79
N PRO A 231 22.46 -10.48 3.72
CA PRO A 231 21.99 -9.13 4.01
C PRO A 231 22.21 -8.14 2.84
N GLU A 232 23.15 -8.42 1.94
CA GLU A 232 23.58 -7.55 0.83
C GLU A 232 22.60 -7.42 -0.34
N VAL A 233 21.47 -8.13 -0.31
CA VAL A 233 20.45 -8.08 -1.37
C VAL A 233 19.72 -6.74 -1.42
N ASN A 234 19.22 -6.37 -2.60
CA ASN A 234 18.30 -5.25 -2.77
C ASN A 234 16.82 -5.67 -2.65
N GLY A 235 15.89 -4.71 -2.64
CA GLY A 235 14.45 -4.93 -2.49
C GLY A 235 13.81 -5.77 -3.60
N GLY A 236 14.34 -5.72 -4.83
CA GLY A 236 13.91 -6.55 -5.95
C GLY A 236 14.29 -8.02 -5.74
N GLU A 237 15.54 -8.26 -5.33
CA GLU A 237 16.03 -9.60 -4.94
C GLU A 237 15.29 -10.14 -3.71
N LEU A 238 15.00 -9.29 -2.70
CA LEU A 238 14.18 -9.65 -1.56
C LEU A 238 12.76 -10.07 -2.00
N ALA A 239 12.15 -9.34 -2.92
CA ALA A 239 10.84 -9.67 -3.47
C ALA A 239 10.86 -10.97 -4.30
N GLU A 240 11.93 -11.23 -5.08
CA GLU A 240 12.14 -12.54 -5.72
C GLU A 240 12.18 -13.68 -4.69
N LYS A 241 12.79 -13.45 -3.51
CA LYS A 241 12.87 -14.44 -2.43
C LYS A 241 11.53 -14.66 -1.73
N ILE A 242 10.69 -13.62 -1.58
CA ILE A 242 9.29 -13.78 -1.14
C ILE A 242 8.56 -14.72 -2.12
N ILE A 243 8.66 -14.47 -3.43
CA ILE A 243 8.04 -15.30 -4.46
C ILE A 243 8.60 -16.73 -4.48
N GLN A 244 9.91 -16.91 -4.26
CA GLN A 244 10.57 -18.22 -4.24
C GLN A 244 10.20 -19.06 -3.01
N PHE A 245 10.03 -18.43 -1.84
CA PHE A 245 9.73 -19.14 -0.58
C PHE A 245 8.23 -19.26 -0.30
N GLU A 246 7.38 -18.48 -0.98
CA GLU A 246 5.94 -18.66 -0.89
C GLU A 246 5.46 -19.90 -1.65
N ARG A 247 4.50 -20.63 -1.07
CA ARG A 247 3.87 -21.76 -1.75
C ARG A 247 3.05 -21.28 -2.93
N SER A 248 3.14 -22.00 -4.06
CA SER A 248 2.39 -21.67 -5.28
C SER A 248 0.88 -21.52 -5.07
N ASP A 249 0.26 -22.22 -4.12
CA ASP A 249 -1.17 -22.14 -3.84
C ASP A 249 -1.59 -20.91 -3.01
N MET A 250 -0.65 -20.10 -2.50
CA MET A 250 -0.93 -18.87 -1.75
C MET A 250 -1.01 -17.60 -2.62
N TYR A 251 -0.93 -17.73 -3.95
CA TYR A 251 -1.13 -16.61 -4.88
C TYR A 251 -1.78 -17.07 -6.19
N ASN A 252 -2.34 -16.11 -6.93
CA ASN A 252 -2.63 -16.28 -8.36
C ASN A 252 -1.46 -15.79 -9.22
N SER A 253 -0.83 -14.71 -8.78
CA SER A 253 0.24 -13.99 -9.45
C SER A 253 1.03 -13.20 -8.43
N TYR A 254 2.34 -13.03 -8.64
CA TYR A 254 3.12 -11.98 -8.00
C TYR A 254 3.83 -11.13 -9.06
N THR A 255 3.88 -9.83 -8.81
CA THR A 255 4.50 -8.83 -9.68
C THR A 255 5.37 -7.90 -8.84
N VAL A 256 6.63 -7.74 -9.24
CA VAL A 256 7.59 -6.78 -8.68
C VAL A 256 7.83 -5.70 -9.72
N THR A 257 7.53 -4.44 -9.41
CA THR A 257 7.96 -3.29 -10.23
C THR A 257 9.23 -2.66 -9.67
N ASN A 258 10.11 -2.23 -10.56
CA ASN A 258 11.15 -1.24 -10.25
C ASN A 258 10.49 0.14 -10.33
N ASN A 259 10.37 0.82 -9.19
CA ASN A 259 9.55 2.02 -9.08
C ASN A 259 10.22 3.25 -9.68
N ARG A 260 11.57 3.31 -9.68
CA ARG A 260 12.35 4.37 -10.38
C ARG A 260 12.04 4.47 -11.88
N ILE A 261 11.51 3.40 -12.48
CA ILE A 261 11.17 3.34 -13.91
C ILE A 261 9.73 3.78 -14.20
N ILE A 262 8.83 3.73 -13.21
CA ILE A 262 7.40 4.07 -13.39
C ILE A 262 7.18 5.53 -13.88
N PRO A 263 7.98 6.55 -13.48
CA PRO A 263 7.90 7.90 -14.06
C PRO A 263 8.10 7.98 -15.59
N GLU A 264 8.69 6.98 -16.25
CA GLU A 264 8.74 6.92 -17.71
C GLU A 264 7.43 6.45 -18.36
N LEU A 265 6.50 5.83 -17.60
CA LEU A 265 5.27 5.24 -18.14
C LEU A 265 4.42 6.21 -18.97
N PRO A 266 4.20 7.50 -18.59
CA PRO A 266 3.46 8.44 -19.44
C PRO A 266 4.09 8.62 -20.82
N VAL A 267 5.43 8.62 -20.91
CA VAL A 267 6.18 8.79 -22.16
C VAL A 267 6.06 7.56 -23.07
N LYS A 268 5.88 6.35 -22.50
CA LYS A 268 5.69 5.11 -23.30
C LYS A 268 4.22 4.83 -23.62
N LEU A 269 3.31 5.20 -22.74
CA LEU A 269 1.88 4.85 -22.83
C LEU A 269 1.08 5.91 -23.58
N ASN A 270 1.24 7.20 -23.28
CA ASN A 270 0.36 8.23 -23.85
C ASN A 270 0.40 8.31 -25.39
N PRO A 271 1.53 8.10 -26.09
CA PRO A 271 1.52 8.02 -27.56
C PRO A 271 0.64 6.89 -28.12
N LEU A 272 0.60 5.74 -27.44
CA LEU A 272 -0.27 4.63 -27.81
C LEU A 272 -1.75 4.97 -27.55
N LEU A 273 -2.05 5.62 -26.41
CA LEU A 273 -3.42 6.05 -26.10
C LEU A 273 -3.91 7.10 -27.09
N GLU A 274 -3.06 8.04 -27.50
CA GLU A 274 -3.35 9.05 -28.52
C GLU A 274 -3.66 8.40 -29.88
N GLU A 275 -2.89 7.41 -30.33
CA GLU A 275 -3.18 6.64 -31.54
C GLU A 275 -4.52 5.90 -31.45
N ILE A 276 -4.85 5.32 -30.29
CA ILE A 276 -6.11 4.61 -30.07
C ILE A 276 -7.32 5.57 -30.07
N ILE A 277 -7.23 6.69 -29.37
CA ILE A 277 -8.28 7.72 -29.30
C ILE A 277 -8.50 8.37 -30.68
N ALA A 278 -7.42 8.66 -31.41
CA ALA A 278 -7.49 9.25 -32.75
C ALA A 278 -8.15 8.32 -33.79
N ALA A 279 -8.11 7.00 -33.57
CA ALA A 279 -8.76 6.02 -34.44
C ALA A 279 -10.28 5.91 -34.25
N GLN A 280 -10.86 6.56 -33.22
CA GLN A 280 -12.30 6.66 -32.97
C GLN A 280 -13.04 5.30 -33.05
N ILE A 281 -12.64 4.35 -32.20
CA ILE A 281 -13.32 3.05 -32.13
C ILE A 281 -14.80 3.27 -31.76
N LYS A 282 -15.68 2.44 -32.30
CA LYS A 282 -17.02 2.26 -31.72
C LYS A 282 -16.87 1.63 -30.33
N THR A 283 -17.71 2.04 -29.39
CA THR A 283 -17.73 1.57 -27.99
C THR A 283 -17.48 0.06 -27.90
N LEU A 284 -16.44 -0.32 -27.14
CA LEU A 284 -15.98 -1.70 -27.01
C LEU A 284 -17.12 -2.59 -26.50
N PRO A 285 -17.56 -3.62 -27.26
CA PRO A 285 -18.55 -4.56 -26.76
C PRO A 285 -17.92 -5.33 -25.61
N THR A 286 -18.36 -5.04 -24.38
CA THR A 286 -17.67 -5.41 -23.14
C THR A 286 -17.58 -6.92 -22.90
N ASN A 287 -18.36 -7.72 -23.63
CA ASN A 287 -18.26 -9.19 -23.66
C ASN A 287 -17.02 -9.73 -24.43
N GLN A 288 -16.30 -8.89 -25.16
CA GLN A 288 -15.01 -9.24 -25.78
C GLN A 288 -13.80 -8.99 -24.85
N LEU A 289 -13.99 -8.24 -23.77
CA LEU A 289 -12.93 -7.98 -22.79
C LEU A 289 -12.88 -9.10 -21.76
N LYS A 290 -11.70 -9.72 -21.58
CA LYS A 290 -11.41 -10.64 -20.48
C LYS A 290 -11.30 -9.88 -19.15
N SER A 291 -12.43 -9.42 -18.63
CA SER A 291 -12.52 -8.73 -17.33
C SER A 291 -12.82 -9.68 -16.18
N TYR A 292 -12.31 -9.37 -15.00
CA TYR A 292 -12.69 -10.00 -13.73
C TYR A 292 -13.26 -8.94 -12.78
N SER A 293 -14.02 -9.37 -11.76
CA SER A 293 -14.63 -8.47 -10.78
C SER A 293 -14.00 -8.65 -9.40
N TYR A 294 -13.81 -7.54 -8.67
CA TYR A 294 -13.32 -7.55 -7.30
C TYR A 294 -13.97 -6.42 -6.50
N MET A 295 -14.46 -6.71 -5.29
CA MET A 295 -15.09 -5.74 -4.36
C MET A 295 -16.20 -4.85 -4.99
N GLY A 296 -16.94 -5.41 -5.95
CA GLY A 296 -18.02 -4.72 -6.69
C GLY A 296 -17.59 -4.02 -7.97
N GLU A 297 -16.29 -3.89 -8.20
CA GLU A 297 -15.69 -3.19 -9.35
C GLU A 297 -15.19 -4.19 -10.40
N ARG A 298 -14.87 -3.66 -11.59
CA ARG A 298 -14.41 -4.45 -12.74
C ARG A 298 -12.98 -4.07 -13.12
N TYR A 299 -12.18 -5.08 -13.42
CA TYR A 299 -10.77 -4.98 -13.78
C TYR A 299 -10.47 -5.79 -15.04
N VAL A 300 -9.44 -5.42 -15.79
CA VAL A 300 -8.88 -6.18 -16.92
C VAL A 300 -7.38 -6.35 -16.75
N ASP A 301 -6.77 -7.29 -17.48
CA ASP A 301 -5.32 -7.27 -17.66
C ASP A 301 -4.90 -6.08 -18.53
N PHE A 302 -3.92 -5.30 -18.08
CA PHE A 302 -3.52 -4.05 -18.71
C PHE A 302 -2.96 -4.24 -20.13
N VAL A 303 -2.07 -5.22 -20.31
CA VAL A 303 -1.46 -5.50 -21.63
C VAL A 303 -2.49 -6.10 -22.58
N TYR A 304 -3.32 -7.04 -22.12
CA TYR A 304 -4.36 -7.65 -22.94
C TYR A 304 -5.44 -6.63 -23.38
N PHE A 305 -5.81 -5.70 -22.50
CA PHE A 305 -6.75 -4.61 -22.84
C PHE A 305 -6.21 -3.71 -23.95
N LEU A 306 -4.96 -3.24 -23.81
CA LEU A 306 -4.29 -2.44 -24.84
C LEU A 306 -4.08 -3.24 -26.14
N GLN A 307 -3.78 -4.53 -26.06
CA GLN A 307 -3.69 -5.41 -27.23
C GLN A 307 -5.03 -5.50 -27.98
N THR A 308 -6.13 -5.67 -27.23
CA THR A 308 -7.49 -5.76 -27.79
C THR A 308 -7.89 -4.45 -28.48
N LEU A 309 -7.56 -3.30 -27.88
CA LEU A 309 -7.75 -1.99 -28.50
C LEU A 309 -6.97 -1.87 -29.83
N CYS A 310 -5.67 -2.20 -29.84
CA CYS A 310 -4.83 -2.15 -31.05
C CYS A 310 -5.35 -3.04 -32.20
N GLN A 311 -5.97 -4.18 -31.86
CA GLN A 311 -6.57 -5.08 -32.84
C GLN A 311 -7.84 -4.52 -33.47
N GLN A 312 -8.58 -3.64 -32.78
CA GLN A 312 -9.81 -3.01 -33.30
C GLN A 312 -9.55 -1.70 -34.03
N THR A 313 -8.51 -0.95 -33.65
CA THR A 313 -8.12 0.32 -34.29
C THR A 313 -7.35 0.14 -35.60
N ALA A 314 -6.72 -1.03 -35.80
CA ALA A 314 -5.66 -1.26 -36.79
C ALA A 314 -4.49 -0.25 -36.67
N THR A 315 -4.23 0.27 -35.47
CA THR A 315 -3.09 1.18 -35.22
C THR A 315 -1.76 0.47 -35.42
N THR A 316 -0.72 1.26 -35.69
CA THR A 316 0.64 0.74 -35.91
C THR A 316 1.09 -0.01 -34.65
N PRO A 317 1.43 -1.33 -34.72
CA PRO A 317 1.79 -2.11 -33.51
C PRO A 317 3.08 -1.66 -32.80
N ARG A 318 3.69 -0.54 -33.23
CA ARG A 318 4.97 -0.03 -32.76
C ARG A 318 4.91 0.45 -31.32
N HIS A 319 4.07 1.44 -30.98
CA HIS A 319 4.03 1.95 -29.60
C HIS A 319 3.54 0.88 -28.62
N TYR A 320 2.65 -0.01 -29.05
CA TYR A 320 2.28 -1.20 -28.28
C TYR A 320 3.48 -2.13 -28.03
N ALA A 321 4.28 -2.45 -29.05
CA ALA A 321 5.47 -3.28 -28.89
C ALA A 321 6.58 -2.59 -28.07
N GLU A 322 6.76 -1.28 -28.21
CA GLU A 322 7.71 -0.48 -27.42
C GLU A 322 7.27 -0.40 -25.94
N LEU A 323 5.97 -0.21 -25.67
CA LEU A 323 5.39 -0.27 -24.32
C LEU A 323 5.54 -1.67 -23.70
N VAL A 324 5.14 -2.73 -24.40
CA VAL A 324 5.26 -4.11 -23.88
C VAL A 324 6.71 -4.49 -23.61
N LYS A 325 7.66 -4.01 -24.44
CA LYS A 325 9.10 -4.16 -24.19
C LYS A 325 9.55 -3.38 -22.95
N PHE A 326 9.12 -2.13 -22.79
CA PHE A 326 9.43 -1.32 -21.60
C PHE A 326 8.87 -1.95 -20.30
N LEU A 327 7.63 -2.43 -20.33
CA LEU A 327 7.01 -3.12 -19.20
C LEU A 327 7.82 -4.37 -18.83
N LYS A 328 8.15 -5.24 -19.80
CA LYS A 328 8.82 -6.53 -19.54
C LYS A 328 10.33 -6.46 -19.29
N ASN A 329 11.02 -5.42 -19.78
CA ASN A 329 12.48 -5.33 -19.73
C ASN A 329 12.99 -4.20 -18.83
N SER A 330 12.11 -3.43 -18.17
CA SER A 330 12.51 -2.27 -17.37
C SER A 330 11.59 -2.02 -16.18
N MET A 331 10.27 -1.92 -16.39
CA MET A 331 9.34 -1.55 -15.31
C MET A 331 8.98 -2.72 -14.40
N ILE A 332 8.70 -3.90 -14.96
CA ILE A 332 8.48 -5.15 -14.21
C ILE A 332 9.84 -5.83 -14.03
N HIS A 333 10.31 -5.89 -12.78
CA HIS A 333 11.52 -6.60 -12.39
C HIS A 333 11.30 -8.11 -12.41
N LYS A 334 10.15 -8.57 -11.87
CA LYS A 334 9.77 -9.98 -11.82
C LYS A 334 8.26 -10.12 -11.95
N PHE A 335 7.82 -11.10 -12.72
CA PHE A 335 6.44 -11.59 -12.74
C PHE A 335 6.45 -13.10 -12.60
N GLN A 336 5.56 -13.65 -11.76
CA GLN A 336 5.37 -15.08 -11.61
C GLN A 336 3.89 -15.40 -11.38
N GLN A 337 3.27 -16.09 -12.34
CA GLN A 337 1.95 -16.68 -12.17
C GLN A 337 2.04 -17.98 -11.36
N ASN A 338 0.98 -18.33 -10.64
CA ASN A 338 0.82 -19.65 -10.03
C ASN A 338 0.75 -20.72 -11.15
N PRO A 339 1.67 -21.71 -11.19
CA PRO A 339 1.73 -22.72 -12.24
C PRO A 339 0.52 -23.68 -12.27
N ASN A 340 -0.31 -23.68 -11.21
CA ASN A 340 -1.53 -24.49 -11.13
C ASN A 340 -2.80 -23.71 -11.54
N ASN A 341 -2.72 -22.40 -11.77
CA ASN A 341 -3.84 -21.62 -12.31
C ASN A 341 -3.83 -21.66 -13.85
N SER A 342 -4.94 -22.11 -14.44
CA SER A 342 -5.14 -22.26 -15.89
C SER A 342 -5.54 -20.97 -16.62
N GLU A 343 -5.69 -19.84 -15.93
CA GLU A 343 -5.89 -18.52 -16.55
C GLU A 343 -4.60 -18.06 -17.28
N THR A 344 -4.55 -18.17 -18.60
CA THR A 344 -3.32 -17.98 -19.40
C THR A 344 -2.95 -16.53 -19.75
N ASP A 345 -3.69 -15.53 -19.26
CA ASP A 345 -3.71 -14.17 -19.81
C ASP A 345 -3.39 -13.06 -18.79
N LEU A 346 -2.47 -13.31 -17.84
CA LEU A 346 -1.99 -12.30 -16.89
C LEU A 346 -0.63 -11.74 -17.33
N SER A 347 -0.52 -10.41 -17.37
CA SER A 347 0.72 -9.66 -17.60
C SER A 347 1.42 -9.25 -16.31
N GLY A 348 0.75 -9.42 -15.16
CA GLY A 348 1.19 -9.00 -13.85
C GLY A 348 0.57 -7.68 -13.37
N LEU A 349 -0.06 -6.91 -14.25
CA LEU A 349 -0.66 -5.62 -13.91
C LEU A 349 -2.10 -5.53 -14.44
N GLY A 350 -3.03 -5.34 -13.51
CA GLY A 350 -4.43 -5.03 -13.82
C GLY A 350 -4.64 -3.55 -14.14
N LEU A 351 -5.80 -3.24 -14.71
CA LEU A 351 -6.33 -1.91 -14.92
C LEU A 351 -7.80 -1.91 -14.49
N PHE A 352 -8.23 -0.88 -13.76
CA PHE A 352 -9.63 -0.62 -13.46
C PHE A 352 -10.41 -0.28 -14.74
N LEU A 353 -11.55 -0.95 -14.94
CA LEU A 353 -12.38 -0.82 -16.14
C LEU A 353 -13.79 -0.32 -15.76
N PRO A 354 -14.00 1.00 -15.61
CA PRO A 354 -15.24 1.57 -15.11
C PRO A 354 -16.46 1.14 -15.94
N GLN A 355 -17.61 1.03 -15.30
CA GLN A 355 -18.90 0.72 -15.89
C GLN A 355 -19.72 1.99 -16.18
N SER A 356 -19.33 3.14 -15.59
CA SER A 356 -19.92 4.45 -15.87
C SER A 356 -18.96 5.60 -15.53
N ARG A 357 -19.19 6.78 -16.14
CA ARG A 357 -18.44 8.01 -15.82
C ARG A 357 -18.46 8.34 -14.32
N ARG A 358 -19.61 8.14 -13.66
CA ARG A 358 -19.81 8.33 -12.21
C ARG A 358 -18.99 7.36 -11.34
N GLU A 359 -18.57 6.23 -11.88
CA GLU A 359 -17.65 5.31 -11.21
C GLU A 359 -16.21 5.85 -11.30
N LEU A 360 -15.78 6.24 -12.50
CA LEU A 360 -14.48 6.86 -12.76
C LEU A 360 -14.28 8.18 -11.97
N GLU A 361 -15.32 9.01 -11.86
CA GLU A 361 -15.34 10.27 -11.10
C GLU A 361 -14.95 10.11 -9.62
N GLN A 362 -15.10 8.91 -9.03
CA GLN A 362 -14.65 8.64 -7.66
C GLN A 362 -13.12 8.57 -7.56
N TYR A 363 -12.41 8.36 -8.67
CA TYR A 363 -10.99 8.03 -8.72
C TYR A 363 -10.11 9.01 -9.49
N LEU A 364 -10.69 10.04 -10.12
CA LEU A 364 -9.94 11.10 -10.83
C LEU A 364 -8.91 11.87 -9.98
N TYR A 365 -8.90 11.70 -8.66
CA TYR A 365 -7.89 12.27 -7.77
C TYR A 365 -6.57 11.45 -7.76
N LEU A 366 -6.59 10.17 -8.17
CA LEU A 366 -5.39 9.33 -8.24
C LEU A 366 -4.48 9.81 -9.38
N PRO A 367 -3.16 9.87 -9.19
CA PRO A 367 -2.22 10.49 -10.14
C PRO A 367 -2.24 9.81 -11.52
N VAL A 368 -2.53 8.52 -11.55
CA VAL A 368 -2.68 7.69 -12.75
C VAL A 368 -3.71 8.22 -13.76
N PHE A 369 -4.81 8.84 -13.31
CA PHE A 369 -5.87 9.37 -14.18
C PHE A 369 -5.66 10.85 -14.57
N ARG A 370 -4.60 11.48 -14.03
CA ARG A 370 -4.18 12.84 -14.33
C ARG A 370 -2.99 12.86 -15.31
N ASP A 371 -2.06 11.92 -15.14
CA ASP A 371 -0.79 11.89 -15.89
C ASP A 371 -0.85 10.95 -17.12
N LEU A 372 -1.77 9.97 -17.11
CA LEU A 372 -2.01 9.06 -18.23
C LEU A 372 -3.37 9.37 -18.86
N LYS A 373 -3.46 9.27 -20.20
CA LYS A 373 -4.69 9.56 -20.98
C LYS A 373 -5.79 8.49 -20.88
N LEU A 374 -5.94 7.90 -19.69
CA LEU A 374 -6.92 6.86 -19.41
C LEU A 374 -8.34 7.41 -19.34
N VAL A 375 -8.51 8.67 -18.93
CA VAL A 375 -9.83 9.31 -18.87
C VAL A 375 -10.38 9.55 -20.27
N GLU A 376 -9.58 10.12 -21.17
CA GLU A 376 -9.94 10.31 -22.58
C GLU A 376 -10.09 8.98 -23.33
N LEU A 377 -9.31 7.97 -22.96
CA LEU A 377 -9.48 6.60 -23.48
C LEU A 377 -10.85 6.04 -23.08
N PHE A 378 -11.22 6.10 -21.80
CA PHE A 378 -12.50 5.57 -21.33
C PHE A 378 -13.70 6.35 -21.90
N ASP A 379 -13.59 7.67 -21.99
CA ASP A 379 -14.57 8.55 -22.68
C ASP A 379 -14.68 8.25 -24.19
N ASN A 380 -13.69 7.61 -24.81
CA ASN A 380 -13.71 7.23 -26.22
C ASN A 380 -14.19 5.79 -26.47
N VAL A 381 -13.87 4.84 -25.59
CA VAL A 381 -14.06 3.40 -25.87
C VAL A 381 -15.08 2.70 -24.96
N LEU A 382 -15.51 3.30 -23.84
CA LEU A 382 -16.43 2.67 -22.88
C LEU A 382 -17.79 3.39 -22.73
N PHE A 383 -17.85 4.68 -23.05
CA PHE A 383 -19.02 5.54 -22.89
C PHE A 383 -19.61 6.01 -24.24
#